data_AF-A0A2L2WKM0-F1
#
_entry.id   AF-A0A2L2WKM0-F1
#
_cell.length_a   1.000
_cell.length_b   1.000
_cell.length_c   1.000
_cell.angle_alpha   90.00
_cell.angle_beta   90.00
_cell.angle_gamma   90.00
#
_symmetry.space_group_name_H-M   'P 1'
#
loop_
_entity.id
_entity.type
_entity.pdbx_description
1 polymer ?
#
loop_
_entity_poly.entity_id
_entity_poly.type
_entity_poly.pdbx_seq_one_letter_code
_entity_poly.pdbx_strand_id
1 'polypeptide(L)'
;MVLNYIWMAFFVIAFAVAAVRLVFIGDLEVFPAMMDSTFASSKTAFEISLGLTGVLSLWLGIMKIGERGGVVAALARILSPVFVRLFPDIPKGHPVTGSIFMNIAANMLNLDNAATPLGLKAMEQLQELNPKKDTATNPMIMFLVLNTSGLTLIPVSIMVYRAQMDAANPTDVFIPLLLATFFSTLTGIVVTSLYQRINLINRTMILALGGMCAVVAAIVWGFGRMDKVMMDTVSVSVANILLMTVITGFIIAGVRKRINVYDTFIEGAKDGFSTAVRIIPYLVAMLVGVGVFRASGAMDIITGAVRMAVE
;
A
#
# COMPACT_ATOMS: atom_id res chain seq x y z
N MET A 1 17.66 -1.06 -14.11
CA MET A 1 18.84 -0.16 -14.20
C MET A 1 18.88 0.87 -13.07
N VAL A 2 17.82 1.61 -12.77
CA VAL A 2 17.83 2.64 -11.69
C VAL A 2 18.12 2.06 -10.29
N LEU A 3 17.46 0.95 -9.91
CA LEU A 3 17.65 0.34 -8.58
C LEU A 3 19.11 -0.12 -8.35
N ASN A 4 19.79 -0.55 -9.41
CA ASN A 4 21.21 -0.90 -9.38
C ASN A 4 22.06 0.33 -8.99
N TYR A 5 21.81 1.47 -9.65
CA TYR A 5 22.52 2.71 -9.33
C TYR A 5 22.23 3.22 -7.93
N ILE A 6 20.97 3.17 -7.48
CA ILE A 6 20.60 3.57 -6.11
C ILE A 6 21.30 2.70 -5.07
N TRP A 7 21.26 1.38 -5.27
CA TRP A 7 21.87 0.45 -4.33
C TRP A 7 23.39 0.62 -4.26
N MET A 8 24.07 0.73 -5.41
CA MET A 8 25.50 1.04 -5.45
C MET A 8 25.81 2.40 -4.79
N ALA A 9 24.99 3.43 -5.04
CA ALA A 9 25.17 4.75 -4.45
C ALA A 9 25.09 4.72 -2.93
N PHE A 10 24.17 3.95 -2.34
CA PHE A 10 24.11 3.80 -0.89
C PHE A 10 25.43 3.30 -0.31
N PHE A 11 26.04 2.26 -0.88
CA PHE A 11 27.30 1.73 -0.38
C PHE A 11 28.49 2.64 -0.65
N VAL A 12 28.61 3.18 -1.87
CA VAL A 12 29.76 4.01 -2.25
C VAL A 12 29.76 5.33 -1.48
N ILE A 13 28.60 6.01 -1.38
CA ILE A 13 28.50 7.26 -0.62
C ILE A 13 28.73 6.99 0.86
N ALA A 14 28.13 5.94 1.42
CA ALA A 14 28.33 5.59 2.82
C ALA A 14 29.80 5.31 3.15
N PHE A 15 30.50 4.57 2.28
CA PHE A 15 31.92 4.30 2.44
C PHE A 15 32.76 5.58 2.39
N ALA A 16 32.48 6.47 1.43
CA ALA A 16 33.19 7.75 1.31
C ALA A 16 32.97 8.64 2.55
N VAL A 17 31.73 8.76 3.02
CA VAL A 17 31.40 9.54 4.23
C VAL A 17 32.06 8.94 5.47
N ALA A 18 32.03 7.62 5.63
CA ALA A 18 32.67 6.95 6.75
C ALA A 18 34.20 7.09 6.72
N ALA A 19 34.82 7.03 5.54
CA ALA A 19 36.25 7.29 5.39
C ALA A 19 36.62 8.73 5.79
N VAL A 20 35.80 9.72 5.42
CA VAL A 20 35.99 11.10 5.85
C VAL A 20 35.86 11.24 7.37
N ARG A 21 34.83 10.62 7.99
CA ARG A 21 34.64 10.63 9.44
C ARG A 21 35.82 9.96 10.16
N LEU A 22 36.32 8.85 9.64
CA LEU A 22 37.47 8.16 10.21
C LEU A 22 38.74 9.03 10.16
N VAL A 23 39.05 9.61 9.00
CA VAL A 23 40.33 10.32 8.78
C VAL A 23 40.33 11.73 9.37
N PHE A 24 39.24 12.47 9.22
CA PHE A 24 39.19 13.89 9.61
C PHE A 24 38.56 14.14 10.98
N ILE A 25 37.64 13.27 11.41
CA ILE A 25 36.94 13.40 12.70
C ILE A 25 37.54 12.44 13.75
N GLY A 26 38.29 11.41 13.31
CA GLY A 26 38.88 10.40 14.20
C GLY A 26 37.85 9.39 14.71
N ASP A 27 36.71 9.25 14.03
CA ASP A 27 35.63 8.35 14.44
C ASP A 27 35.96 6.90 14.07
N LEU A 28 36.56 6.17 15.02
CA LEU A 28 36.94 4.77 14.86
C LEU A 28 35.72 3.80 14.88
N GLU A 29 34.55 4.27 15.33
CA GLU A 29 33.35 3.44 15.49
C GLU A 29 32.47 3.40 14.24
N VAL A 30 32.68 4.32 13.29
CA VAL A 30 31.82 4.45 12.09
C VAL A 30 31.75 3.16 11.26
N PHE A 31 32.88 2.48 11.02
CA PHE A 31 32.90 1.25 10.23
C PHE A 31 32.30 0.05 10.99
N PRO A 32 32.63 -0.18 12.28
CA PRO A 32 31.90 -1.13 13.12
C PRO A 32 30.38 -0.90 13.11
N ALA A 33 29.93 0.34 13.29
CA ALA A 33 28.52 0.68 13.30
C ALA A 33 27.82 0.39 11.95
N MET A 34 28.49 0.65 10.82
CA MET A 34 27.98 0.28 9.49
C MET A 34 27.86 -1.25 9.32
N MET A 35 28.84 -2.00 9.82
CA MET A 35 28.81 -3.46 9.76
C MET A 35 27.69 -4.04 10.64
N ASP A 36 27.57 -3.56 11.87
CA ASP A 36 26.48 -3.94 12.77
C ASP A 36 25.11 -3.60 12.18
N SER A 37 24.99 -2.43 11.54
CA SER A 37 23.77 -2.03 10.85
C SER A 37 23.41 -2.97 9.69
N THR A 38 24.40 -3.50 8.97
CA THR A 38 24.19 -4.50 7.90
C THR A 38 23.53 -5.76 8.46
N PHE A 39 24.11 -6.33 9.52
CA PHE A 39 23.59 -7.54 10.14
C PHE A 39 22.23 -7.32 10.78
N ALA A 40 22.06 -6.24 11.55
CA ALA A 40 20.79 -5.88 12.16
C ALA A 40 19.68 -5.70 11.12
N SER A 41 19.95 -4.94 10.06
CA SER A 41 18.98 -4.68 8.98
C SER A 41 18.59 -5.96 8.25
N SER A 42 19.53 -6.89 8.04
CA SER A 42 19.24 -8.19 7.43
C SER A 42 18.31 -9.05 8.29
N LYS A 43 18.48 -9.03 9.62
CA LYS A 43 17.60 -9.73 10.56
C LYS A 43 16.21 -9.12 10.57
N THR A 44 16.11 -7.80 10.66
CA THR A 44 14.85 -7.06 10.60
C THR A 44 14.11 -7.34 9.29
N ALA A 45 14.81 -7.38 8.15
CA ALA A 45 14.21 -7.71 6.86
C ALA A 45 13.57 -9.11 6.85
N PHE A 46 14.23 -10.09 7.48
CA PHE A 46 13.72 -11.44 7.61
C PHE A 46 12.51 -11.53 8.55
N GLU A 47 12.57 -10.86 9.72
CA GLU A 47 11.45 -10.79 10.67
C GLU A 47 10.20 -10.16 10.05
N ILE A 48 10.37 -9.05 9.31
CA ILE A 48 9.28 -8.42 8.54
C ILE A 48 8.70 -9.42 7.54
N SER A 49 9.56 -10.16 6.83
CA SER A 49 9.12 -11.11 5.81
C SER A 49 8.32 -12.28 6.39
N LEU A 50 8.66 -12.74 7.60
CA LEU A 50 7.87 -13.76 8.31
C LEU A 50 6.46 -13.23 8.63
N GLY A 51 6.35 -12.00 9.14
CA GLY A 51 5.06 -11.34 9.36
C GLY A 51 4.25 -11.20 8.08
N LEU A 52 4.89 -10.75 6.99
CA LEU A 52 4.27 -10.65 5.68
C LEU A 52 3.79 -12.02 5.17
N THR A 53 4.53 -13.10 5.39
CA THR A 53 4.15 -14.45 4.96
C THR A 53 2.78 -14.87 5.51
N GLY A 54 2.55 -14.66 6.81
CA GLY A 54 1.26 -14.99 7.43
C GLY A 54 0.11 -14.16 6.85
N VAL A 55 0.36 -12.85 6.71
CA VAL A 55 -0.62 -11.89 6.20
C VAL A 55 -0.97 -12.15 4.73
N LEU A 56 0.03 -12.33 3.85
CA LEU A 56 -0.19 -12.64 2.43
C LEU A 56 -0.97 -13.95 2.28
N SER A 57 -0.62 -14.97 3.08
CA SER A 57 -1.30 -16.28 3.04
C SER A 57 -2.78 -16.16 3.40
N LEU A 58 -3.10 -15.42 4.46
CA LEU A 58 -4.48 -15.18 4.89
C LEU A 58 -5.30 -14.48 3.81
N TRP A 59 -4.80 -13.35 3.30
CA TRP A 59 -5.55 -12.50 2.39
C TRP A 59 -5.68 -13.10 1.00
N LEU A 60 -4.64 -13.75 0.49
CA LEU A 60 -4.72 -14.43 -0.80
C LEU A 60 -5.56 -15.71 -0.72
N GLY A 61 -5.57 -16.40 0.42
CA GLY A 61 -6.53 -17.49 0.70
C GLY A 61 -7.99 -17.00 0.64
N ILE A 62 -8.32 -15.94 1.38
CA ILE A 62 -9.67 -15.34 1.36
C ILE A 62 -10.02 -14.83 -0.04
N MET A 63 -9.09 -14.16 -0.72
CA MET A 63 -9.30 -13.65 -2.07
C MET A 63 -9.60 -14.78 -3.07
N LYS A 64 -8.90 -15.92 -2.97
CA LYS A 64 -9.15 -17.08 -3.83
C LYS A 64 -10.57 -17.63 -3.64
N ILE A 65 -11.08 -17.63 -2.40
CA ILE A 65 -12.48 -17.96 -2.11
C ILE A 65 -13.41 -16.96 -2.78
N GLY A 66 -13.15 -15.65 -2.65
CA GLY A 66 -13.96 -14.60 -3.28
C GLY A 66 -13.99 -14.68 -4.81
N GLU A 67 -12.86 -15.05 -5.42
CA GLU A 67 -12.73 -15.28 -6.87
C GLU A 67 -13.57 -16.47 -7.33
N ARG A 68 -13.38 -17.64 -6.71
CA ARG A 68 -14.15 -18.86 -7.04
C ARG A 68 -15.62 -18.77 -6.65
N GLY A 69 -15.93 -18.04 -5.59
CA GLY A 69 -17.29 -17.71 -5.14
C GLY A 69 -18.00 -16.71 -6.05
N GLY A 70 -17.29 -16.11 -7.02
CA GLY A 70 -17.86 -15.17 -7.98
C GLY A 70 -18.14 -13.77 -7.42
N VAL A 71 -17.75 -13.49 -6.18
CA VAL A 71 -17.93 -12.17 -5.55
C VAL A 71 -17.10 -11.13 -6.27
N VAL A 72 -15.85 -11.47 -6.57
CA VAL A 72 -14.92 -10.59 -7.31
C VAL A 72 -15.47 -10.27 -8.69
N ALA A 73 -16.04 -11.25 -9.39
CA ALA A 73 -16.66 -11.04 -10.71
C ALA A 73 -17.94 -10.20 -10.64
N ALA A 74 -18.70 -10.27 -9.55
CA ALA A 74 -19.88 -9.44 -9.33
C ALA A 74 -19.49 -7.99 -9.05
N LEU A 75 -18.50 -7.77 -8.16
CA LEU A 75 -17.96 -6.44 -7.86
C LEU A 75 -17.34 -5.79 -9.09
N ALA A 76 -16.55 -6.55 -9.87
CA ALA A 76 -15.97 -6.08 -11.12
C ALA A 76 -17.05 -5.63 -12.13
N ARG A 77 -18.21 -6.30 -12.17
CA ARG A 77 -19.34 -5.89 -13.02
C ARG A 77 -20.00 -4.60 -12.55
N ILE A 78 -20.21 -4.44 -11.25
CA ILE A 78 -20.78 -3.22 -10.66
C ILE A 78 -19.90 -2.00 -10.97
N LEU A 79 -18.58 -2.19 -10.95
CA LEU A 79 -17.60 -1.11 -11.05
C LEU A 79 -17.01 -0.93 -12.44
N SER A 80 -17.25 -1.89 -13.35
CA SER A 80 -16.90 -1.82 -14.77
C SER A 80 -17.10 -0.44 -15.42
N PRO A 81 -18.23 0.29 -15.22
CA PRO A 81 -18.42 1.58 -15.88
C PRO A 81 -17.40 2.65 -15.48
N VAL A 82 -16.95 2.69 -14.22
CA VAL A 82 -15.88 3.60 -13.77
C VAL A 82 -14.52 3.05 -14.20
N PHE A 83 -14.33 1.74 -14.02
CA PHE A 83 -13.04 1.10 -14.18
C PHE A 83 -12.57 1.06 -15.64
N VAL A 84 -13.44 0.73 -16.59
CA VAL A 84 -13.11 0.71 -18.03
C VAL A 84 -12.74 2.11 -18.53
N ARG A 85 -13.19 3.17 -17.84
CA ARG A 85 -12.82 4.55 -18.18
C ARG A 85 -11.50 4.97 -17.56
N LEU A 86 -11.21 4.54 -16.33
CA LEU A 86 -9.95 4.85 -15.64
C LEU A 86 -8.78 3.95 -16.09
N PHE A 87 -9.08 2.74 -16.57
CA PHE A 87 -8.12 1.76 -17.07
C PHE A 87 -8.53 1.26 -18.49
N PRO A 88 -8.46 2.13 -19.51
CA PRO A 88 -8.96 1.80 -20.86
C PRO A 88 -8.19 0.67 -21.54
N ASP A 89 -6.92 0.48 -21.19
CA ASP A 89 -6.02 -0.50 -21.81
C ASP A 89 -6.17 -1.93 -21.24
N ILE A 90 -7.00 -2.13 -20.21
CA ILE A 90 -7.27 -3.46 -19.64
C ILE A 90 -8.40 -4.16 -20.42
N PRO A 91 -8.22 -5.41 -20.88
CA PRO A 91 -9.27 -6.15 -21.56
C PRO A 91 -10.54 -6.28 -20.69
N LYS A 92 -11.71 -6.06 -21.31
CA LYS A 92 -13.00 -6.16 -20.61
C LYS A 92 -13.18 -7.57 -20.04
N GLY A 93 -13.54 -7.64 -18.75
CA GLY A 93 -13.77 -8.90 -18.06
C GLY A 93 -12.50 -9.61 -17.57
N HIS A 94 -11.31 -9.02 -17.77
CA HIS A 94 -10.08 -9.57 -17.22
C HIS A 94 -10.10 -9.56 -15.67
N PRO A 95 -9.64 -10.63 -15.00
CA PRO A 95 -9.68 -10.76 -13.54
C PRO A 95 -8.93 -9.65 -12.79
N VAL A 96 -7.92 -9.03 -13.41
CA VAL A 96 -7.13 -7.94 -12.82
C VAL A 96 -7.96 -6.76 -12.32
N THR A 97 -9.09 -6.47 -12.97
CA THR A 97 -10.04 -5.44 -12.52
C THR A 97 -10.51 -5.70 -11.10
N GLY A 98 -10.78 -6.97 -10.77
CA GLY A 98 -11.17 -7.39 -9.44
C GLY A 98 -10.06 -7.21 -8.41
N SER A 99 -8.83 -7.62 -8.75
CA SER A 99 -7.67 -7.48 -7.86
C SER A 99 -7.31 -6.03 -7.58
N ILE A 100 -7.32 -5.16 -8.60
CA ILE A 100 -7.10 -3.72 -8.42
C ILE A 100 -8.18 -3.12 -7.53
N PHE A 101 -9.45 -3.43 -7.77
CA PHE A 101 -10.53 -2.91 -6.95
C PHE A 101 -10.39 -3.35 -5.48
N MET A 102 -10.13 -4.64 -5.26
CA MET A 102 -9.98 -5.17 -3.90
C MET A 102 -8.79 -4.53 -3.17
N ASN A 103 -7.69 -4.28 -3.87
CA ASN A 103 -6.56 -3.54 -3.32
C ASN A 103 -6.95 -2.08 -2.96
N ILE A 104 -7.60 -1.34 -3.87
CA ILE A 104 -8.03 0.04 -3.61
C ILE A 104 -9.03 0.08 -2.44
N ALA A 105 -10.00 -0.84 -2.41
CA ALA A 105 -10.97 -0.94 -1.34
C ALA A 105 -10.30 -1.27 0.01
N ALA A 106 -9.32 -2.17 0.02
CA ALA A 106 -8.54 -2.48 1.22
C ALA A 106 -7.77 -1.25 1.73
N ASN A 107 -7.09 -0.51 0.85
CA ASN A 107 -6.43 0.76 1.22
C ASN A 107 -7.44 1.79 1.75
N MET A 108 -8.59 1.97 1.09
CA MET A 108 -9.65 2.88 1.53
C MET A 108 -10.20 2.57 2.92
N LEU A 109 -10.13 1.32 3.35
CA LEU A 109 -10.59 0.87 4.66
C LEU A 109 -9.45 0.75 5.68
N ASN A 110 -8.25 1.22 5.34
CA ASN A 110 -7.02 1.10 6.14
C ASN A 110 -6.67 -0.35 6.50
N LEU A 111 -6.98 -1.28 5.58
CA LEU A 111 -6.66 -2.69 5.69
C LEU A 111 -5.33 -2.95 4.98
N ASP A 112 -4.27 -2.25 5.37
CA ASP A 112 -2.98 -2.22 4.66
C ASP A 112 -2.35 -3.62 4.56
N ASN A 113 -2.59 -4.43 5.60
CA ASN A 113 -2.25 -5.86 5.65
C ASN A 113 -2.91 -6.66 4.51
N ALA A 114 -4.12 -6.31 4.10
CA ALA A 114 -4.82 -6.91 2.95
C ALA A 114 -4.43 -6.24 1.63
N ALA A 115 -4.23 -4.94 1.63
CA ALA A 115 -4.00 -4.17 0.42
C ALA A 115 -2.71 -4.58 -0.29
N THR A 116 -1.62 -4.75 0.46
CA THR A 116 -0.31 -5.12 -0.08
C THR A 116 -0.33 -6.44 -0.88
N PRO A 117 -0.83 -7.58 -0.34
CA PRO A 117 -0.97 -8.84 -1.11
C PRO A 117 -1.77 -8.68 -2.39
N LEU A 118 -2.91 -8.00 -2.28
CA LEU A 118 -3.82 -7.79 -3.39
C LEU A 118 -3.19 -6.89 -4.47
N GLY A 119 -2.38 -5.92 -4.04
CA GLY A 119 -1.66 -5.00 -4.92
C GLY A 119 -0.53 -5.68 -5.67
N LEU A 120 0.23 -6.55 -5.01
CA LEU A 120 1.25 -7.36 -5.68
C LEU A 120 0.62 -8.31 -6.70
N LYS A 121 -0.46 -9.01 -6.34
CA LYS A 121 -1.20 -9.85 -7.28
C LYS A 121 -1.73 -9.05 -8.48
N ALA A 122 -2.29 -7.87 -8.24
CA ALA A 122 -2.75 -6.98 -9.30
C ALA A 122 -1.59 -6.54 -10.22
N MET A 123 -0.43 -6.19 -9.66
CA MET A 123 0.76 -5.83 -10.45
C MET A 123 1.31 -7.01 -11.26
N GLU A 124 1.33 -8.22 -10.70
CA GLU A 124 1.72 -9.44 -11.43
C GLU A 124 0.80 -9.66 -12.64
N GLN A 125 -0.52 -9.56 -12.44
CA GLN A 125 -1.50 -9.70 -13.53
C GLN A 125 -1.41 -8.58 -14.57
N LEU A 126 -1.16 -7.34 -14.16
CA LEU A 126 -0.89 -6.23 -15.08
C LEU A 126 0.42 -6.48 -15.86
N GLN A 127 1.41 -7.06 -15.20
CA GLN A 127 2.69 -7.40 -15.80
C GLN A 127 2.56 -8.56 -16.79
N GLU A 128 1.63 -9.51 -16.60
CA GLU A 128 1.31 -10.53 -17.61
C GLU A 128 0.82 -9.91 -18.92
N LEU A 129 -0.08 -8.92 -18.82
CA LEU A 129 -0.61 -8.14 -19.95
C LEU A 129 0.42 -7.19 -20.59
N ASN A 130 1.53 -6.92 -19.91
CA ASN A 130 2.54 -5.96 -20.36
C ASN A 130 3.34 -6.52 -21.56
N PRO A 131 3.31 -5.88 -22.75
CA PRO A 131 4.11 -6.30 -23.89
C PRO A 131 5.62 -6.00 -23.72
N LYS A 132 6.00 -5.02 -22.89
CA LYS A 132 7.38 -4.62 -22.62
C LYS A 132 7.67 -4.71 -21.12
N LYS A 133 8.18 -5.86 -20.68
CA LYS A 133 8.31 -6.21 -19.24
C LYS A 133 9.19 -5.24 -18.44
N ASP A 134 10.05 -4.49 -19.08
CA ASP A 134 10.96 -3.52 -18.47
C ASP A 134 10.36 -2.10 -18.35
N THR A 135 9.18 -1.86 -18.91
CA THR A 135 8.53 -0.55 -18.96
C THR A 135 7.11 -0.64 -18.38
N ALA A 136 6.77 0.26 -17.46
CA ALA A 136 5.42 0.31 -16.88
C ALA A 136 4.38 0.75 -17.92
N THR A 137 3.23 0.07 -17.96
CA THR A 137 2.08 0.44 -18.80
C THR A 137 1.21 1.50 -18.12
N ASN A 138 0.33 2.17 -18.88
CA ASN A 138 -0.60 3.15 -18.32
C ASN A 138 -1.44 2.61 -17.15
N PRO A 139 -2.02 1.39 -17.22
CA PRO A 139 -2.67 0.77 -16.08
C PRO A 139 -1.79 0.61 -14.85
N MET A 140 -0.53 0.19 -15.02
CA MET A 140 0.42 0.04 -13.90
C MET A 140 0.74 1.38 -13.27
N ILE A 141 0.93 2.43 -14.07
CA ILE A 141 1.19 3.80 -13.59
C ILE A 141 -0.02 4.32 -12.81
N MET A 142 -1.23 4.23 -13.38
CA MET A 142 -2.46 4.68 -12.70
C MET A 142 -2.68 3.91 -11.40
N PHE A 143 -2.49 2.59 -11.43
CA PHE A 143 -2.63 1.74 -10.24
C PHE A 143 -1.62 2.10 -9.15
N LEU A 144 -0.36 2.35 -9.52
CA LEU A 144 0.68 2.79 -8.61
C LEU A 144 0.36 4.16 -8.00
N VAL A 145 -0.11 5.11 -8.80
CA VAL A 145 -0.51 6.44 -8.32
C VAL A 145 -1.63 6.34 -7.30
N LEU A 146 -2.67 5.54 -7.57
CA LEU A 146 -3.79 5.32 -6.65
C LEU A 146 -3.35 4.67 -5.33
N ASN A 147 -2.40 3.73 -5.37
CA ASN A 147 -1.84 3.11 -4.17
C ASN A 147 -0.94 4.07 -3.39
N THR A 148 -0.19 4.92 -4.10
CA THR A 148 0.72 5.89 -3.49
C THR A 148 -0.03 7.04 -2.84
N SER A 149 -1.14 7.48 -3.44
CA SER A 149 -2.00 8.52 -2.88
C SER A 149 -2.83 8.03 -1.69
N GLY A 150 -3.12 6.72 -1.65
CA GLY A 150 -3.56 6.01 -0.44
C GLY A 150 -4.79 6.59 0.23
N LEU A 151 -5.83 6.96 -0.54
CA LEU A 151 -7.11 7.43 0.02
C LEU A 151 -7.53 6.49 1.13
N THR A 152 -7.61 6.99 2.35
CA THR A 152 -7.96 6.23 3.55
C THR A 152 -9.17 6.89 4.17
N LEU A 153 -10.32 6.20 4.17
CA LEU A 153 -11.56 6.73 4.72
C LEU A 153 -11.57 6.73 6.25
N ILE A 154 -11.00 5.67 6.85
CA ILE A 154 -10.92 5.53 8.30
C ILE A 154 -9.53 5.02 8.70
N PRO A 155 -8.59 5.89 9.13
CA PRO A 155 -7.21 5.54 9.50
C PRO A 155 -7.13 4.89 10.88
N VAL A 156 -7.80 3.75 11.07
CA VAL A 156 -7.92 3.07 12.37
C VAL A 156 -6.54 2.70 12.94
N SER A 157 -5.63 2.20 12.12
CA SER A 157 -4.30 1.79 12.58
C SER A 157 -3.52 2.95 13.20
N ILE A 158 -3.56 4.13 12.58
CA ILE A 158 -2.87 5.32 13.11
C ILE A 158 -3.51 5.79 14.42
N MET A 159 -4.84 5.78 14.52
CA MET A 159 -5.54 6.15 15.76
C MET A 159 -5.19 5.18 16.90
N VAL A 160 -5.16 3.88 16.63
CA VAL A 160 -4.74 2.86 17.61
C VAL A 160 -3.28 3.05 18.03
N TYR A 161 -2.36 3.28 17.08
CA TYR A 161 -0.96 3.57 17.43
C TYR A 161 -0.81 4.81 18.29
N ARG A 162 -1.57 5.87 17.99
CA ARG A 162 -1.59 7.09 18.82
C ARG A 162 -2.11 6.82 20.23
N ALA A 163 -3.17 6.02 20.36
CA ALA A 163 -3.68 5.61 21.67
C ALA A 163 -2.66 4.78 22.46
N GLN A 164 -1.94 3.87 21.81
CA GLN A 164 -0.87 3.07 22.43
C GLN A 164 0.35 3.88 22.86
N MET A 165 0.57 5.03 22.23
CA MET A 165 1.64 5.98 22.56
C MET A 165 1.15 7.12 23.47
N ASP A 166 0.02 6.92 24.18
CA ASP A 166 -0.57 7.87 25.14
C ASP A 166 -0.87 9.26 24.55
N ALA A 167 -1.22 9.34 23.27
CA ALA A 167 -1.62 10.60 22.66
C ALA A 167 -2.89 11.15 23.34
N ALA A 168 -2.85 12.41 23.76
CA ALA A 168 -3.96 13.08 24.45
C ALA A 168 -5.28 13.06 23.66
N ASN A 169 -5.21 13.08 22.32
CA ASN A 169 -6.35 12.89 21.43
C ASN A 169 -5.92 11.99 20.26
N PRO A 170 -6.15 10.67 20.31
CA PRO A 170 -5.72 9.77 19.23
C PRO A 170 -6.42 10.04 17.89
N THR A 171 -7.63 10.60 17.94
CA THR A 171 -8.53 10.77 16.79
C THR A 171 -8.46 12.15 16.12
N ASP A 172 -7.68 13.09 16.66
CA ASP A 172 -7.53 14.45 16.13
C ASP A 172 -6.95 14.50 14.70
N VAL A 173 -6.15 13.49 14.34
CA VAL A 173 -5.57 13.33 13.00
C VAL A 173 -6.57 12.83 11.94
N PHE A 174 -7.77 12.38 12.33
CA PHE A 174 -8.72 11.76 11.42
C PHE A 174 -9.10 12.65 10.22
N ILE A 175 -9.65 13.84 10.49
CA ILE A 175 -10.11 14.77 9.43
C ILE A 175 -8.93 15.24 8.56
N PRO A 176 -7.78 15.66 9.13
CA PRO A 176 -6.61 16.00 8.33
C PRO A 176 -6.13 14.88 7.41
N LEU A 177 -6.07 13.62 7.89
CA LEU A 177 -5.65 12.48 7.10
C LEU A 177 -6.63 12.17 5.96
N LEU A 178 -7.93 12.20 6.25
CA LEU A 178 -8.96 11.98 5.24
C LEU A 178 -8.87 13.02 4.11
N LEU A 179 -8.76 14.30 4.47
CA LEU A 179 -8.66 15.38 3.48
C LEU A 179 -7.34 15.29 2.69
N ALA A 180 -6.22 15.07 3.36
CA ALA A 180 -4.91 14.98 2.70
C ALA A 180 -4.88 13.83 1.68
N THR A 181 -5.31 12.63 2.08
CA THR A 181 -5.29 11.46 1.19
C THR A 181 -6.34 11.56 0.08
N PHE A 182 -7.49 12.21 0.34
CA PHE A 182 -8.50 12.49 -0.67
C PHE A 182 -8.00 13.46 -1.75
N PHE A 183 -7.47 14.62 -1.37
CA PHE A 183 -6.93 15.58 -2.34
C PHE A 183 -5.70 15.03 -3.07
N SER A 184 -4.85 14.26 -2.37
CA SER A 184 -3.75 13.52 -3.01
C SER A 184 -4.26 12.57 -4.09
N THR A 185 -5.30 11.78 -3.78
CA THR A 185 -5.87 10.81 -4.73
C THR A 185 -6.60 11.49 -5.88
N LEU A 186 -7.37 12.54 -5.62
CA LEU A 186 -8.05 13.31 -6.67
C LEU A 186 -7.03 13.95 -7.61
N THR A 187 -5.99 14.58 -7.05
CA THR A 187 -4.90 15.17 -7.84
C THR A 187 -4.16 14.11 -8.65
N GLY A 188 -3.84 12.97 -8.04
CA GLY A 188 -3.22 11.83 -8.71
C GLY A 188 -4.04 11.32 -9.89
N ILE A 189 -5.34 11.13 -9.72
CA ILE A 189 -6.26 10.73 -10.80
C ILE A 189 -6.27 11.79 -11.91
N VAL A 190 -6.41 13.07 -11.57
CA VAL A 190 -6.49 14.15 -12.56
C VAL A 190 -5.19 14.27 -13.35
N VAL A 191 -4.05 14.41 -12.67
CA VAL A 191 -2.74 14.57 -13.31
C VAL A 191 -2.40 13.37 -14.19
N THR A 192 -2.61 12.15 -13.67
CA THR A 192 -2.33 10.93 -14.43
C THR A 192 -3.26 10.79 -15.63
N SER A 193 -4.55 11.14 -15.47
CA SER A 193 -5.51 11.11 -16.58
C SER A 193 -5.19 12.14 -17.65
N LEU A 194 -4.73 13.34 -17.28
CA LEU A 194 -4.27 14.34 -18.25
C LEU A 194 -3.07 13.83 -19.05
N TYR A 195 -2.09 13.24 -18.38
CA TYR A 195 -0.89 12.67 -19.03
C TYR A 195 -1.23 11.49 -19.94
N GLN A 196 -2.08 10.57 -19.47
CA GLN A 196 -2.53 9.39 -20.22
C GLN A 196 -3.67 9.69 -21.21
N ARG A 197 -4.12 10.95 -21.30
CA ARG A 197 -5.24 11.42 -22.14
C ARG A 197 -6.56 10.67 -21.90
N ILE A 198 -6.81 10.29 -20.65
CA ILE A 198 -8.07 9.71 -20.19
C ILE A 198 -9.11 10.82 -20.04
N ASN A 199 -10.25 10.69 -20.72
CA ASN A 199 -11.34 11.66 -20.61
C ASN A 199 -12.09 11.49 -19.28
N LEU A 200 -11.85 12.38 -18.31
CA LEU A 200 -12.60 12.44 -17.04
C LEU A 200 -13.94 13.18 -17.15
N ILE A 201 -14.15 13.99 -18.19
CA ILE A 201 -15.36 14.80 -18.41
C ILE A 201 -16.40 13.95 -19.13
N ASN A 202 -16.86 12.90 -18.46
CA ASN A 202 -17.98 12.09 -18.92
C ASN A 202 -18.93 11.82 -17.75
N ARG A 203 -20.19 11.53 -18.08
CA ARG A 203 -21.24 11.36 -17.06
C ARG A 203 -20.86 10.37 -15.97
N THR A 204 -20.22 9.25 -16.31
CA THR A 204 -19.85 8.21 -15.35
C THR A 204 -18.73 8.66 -14.40
N MET A 205 -17.67 9.28 -14.92
CA MET A 205 -16.54 9.75 -14.12
C MET A 205 -16.92 10.95 -13.27
N ILE A 206 -17.73 11.87 -13.80
CA ILE A 206 -18.27 13.00 -13.02
C ILE A 206 -19.15 12.50 -11.89
N LEU A 207 -20.04 11.53 -12.14
CA LEU A 207 -20.85 10.92 -11.08
C LEU A 207 -20.01 10.16 -10.06
N ALA A 208 -18.96 9.44 -10.50
CA ALA A 208 -18.10 8.68 -9.60
C ALA A 208 -17.23 9.61 -8.72
N LEU A 209 -16.55 10.58 -9.32
CA LEU A 209 -15.72 11.55 -8.60
C LEU A 209 -16.59 12.47 -7.74
N GLY A 210 -17.72 12.97 -8.27
CA GLY A 210 -18.68 13.76 -7.50
C GLY A 210 -19.31 12.98 -6.34
N GLY A 211 -19.62 11.70 -6.55
CA GLY A 211 -20.07 10.79 -5.50
C GLY A 211 -19.01 10.58 -4.42
N MET A 212 -17.74 10.42 -4.81
CA MET A 212 -16.62 10.32 -3.87
C MET A 212 -16.47 11.62 -3.05
N CYS A 213 -16.55 12.79 -3.69
CA CYS A 213 -16.57 14.09 -3.00
C CYS A 213 -17.72 14.17 -1.99
N ALA A 214 -18.93 13.74 -2.38
CA ALA A 214 -20.10 13.75 -1.52
C ALA A 214 -19.95 12.81 -0.31
N VAL A 215 -19.40 11.62 -0.51
CA VAL A 215 -19.11 10.66 0.57
C VAL A 215 -18.10 11.24 1.56
N VAL A 216 -16.99 11.80 1.07
CA VAL A 216 -15.97 12.41 1.94
C VAL A 216 -16.55 13.61 2.69
N ALA A 217 -17.32 14.47 2.02
CA ALA A 217 -17.99 15.59 2.67
C ALA A 217 -18.98 15.13 3.76
N ALA A 218 -19.73 14.05 3.50
CA ALA A 218 -20.64 13.46 4.47
C ALA A 218 -19.91 12.87 5.68
N ILE A 219 -18.77 12.20 5.47
CA ILE A 219 -17.92 11.68 6.54
C ILE A 219 -17.38 12.83 7.39
N VAL A 220 -16.79 13.86 6.77
CA VAL A 220 -16.27 15.05 7.47
C VAL A 220 -17.38 15.74 8.26
N TRP A 221 -18.56 15.90 7.67
CA TRP A 221 -19.71 16.51 8.32
C TRP A 221 -20.25 15.68 9.49
N GLY A 222 -20.33 14.35 9.33
CA GLY A 222 -20.82 13.44 10.37
C GLY A 222 -19.86 13.39 11.54
N PHE A 223 -18.57 13.15 11.27
CA PHE A 223 -17.53 13.06 12.30
C PHE A 223 -17.26 14.40 12.97
N GLY A 224 -17.38 15.52 12.24
CA GLY A 224 -17.27 16.86 12.80
C GLY A 224 -18.32 17.22 13.86
N ARG A 225 -19.36 16.39 14.05
CA ARG A 225 -20.39 16.56 15.09
C ARG A 225 -20.31 15.56 16.23
N MET A 226 -19.36 14.62 16.18
CA MET A 226 -19.22 13.59 17.20
C MET A 226 -18.25 14.04 18.29
N ASP A 227 -18.52 13.65 19.53
CA ASP A 227 -17.55 13.81 20.61
C ASP A 227 -16.38 12.81 20.45
N LYS A 228 -15.20 13.17 20.94
CA LYS A 228 -13.92 12.49 20.69
C LYS A 228 -13.93 11.02 21.09
N VAL A 229 -14.60 10.69 22.19
CA VAL A 229 -14.71 9.31 22.73
C VAL A 229 -15.62 8.44 21.86
N MET A 230 -16.72 9.01 21.37
CA MET A 230 -17.63 8.32 20.45
C MET A 230 -16.94 8.08 19.09
N MET A 231 -16.14 9.05 18.63
CA MET A 231 -15.41 8.96 17.37
C MET A 231 -14.42 7.79 17.34
N ASP A 232 -13.71 7.56 18.46
CA ASP A 232 -12.76 6.45 18.60
C ASP A 232 -13.47 5.09 18.57
N THR A 233 -14.49 4.93 19.42
CA THR A 233 -15.26 3.69 19.56
C THR A 233 -15.93 3.30 18.24
N VAL A 234 -16.51 4.28 17.53
CA VAL A 234 -17.19 4.04 16.25
C VAL A 234 -16.20 3.68 15.16
N SER A 235 -15.05 4.36 15.07
CA SER A 235 -14.05 4.11 14.02
C SER A 235 -13.49 2.68 14.09
N VAL A 236 -13.07 2.23 15.28
CA VAL A 236 -12.51 0.88 15.47
C VAL A 236 -13.58 -0.19 15.23
N SER A 237 -14.79 0.02 15.76
CA SER A 237 -15.88 -0.95 15.61
C SER A 237 -16.32 -1.11 14.16
N VAL A 238 -16.48 0.00 13.43
CA VAL A 238 -16.91 -0.02 12.02
C VAL A 238 -15.90 -0.77 11.15
N ALA A 239 -14.61 -0.50 11.29
CA ALA A 239 -13.59 -1.18 10.49
C ALA A 239 -13.54 -2.69 10.74
N ASN A 240 -13.56 -3.12 12.01
CA ASN A 240 -13.51 -4.54 12.36
C ASN A 240 -14.77 -5.29 11.93
N ILE A 241 -15.96 -4.71 12.14
CA ILE A 241 -17.22 -5.29 11.70
C ILE A 241 -17.25 -5.42 10.17
N LEU A 242 -16.83 -4.37 9.46
CA LEU A 242 -16.80 -4.38 8.01
C LEU A 242 -15.83 -5.44 7.48
N LEU A 243 -14.65 -5.57 8.09
CA LEU A 243 -13.67 -6.60 7.72
C LEU A 243 -14.22 -8.01 7.91
N MET A 244 -14.77 -8.29 9.09
CA MET A 244 -15.35 -9.59 9.40
C MET A 244 -16.53 -9.91 8.47
N THR A 245 -17.31 -8.90 8.10
CA THR A 245 -18.40 -9.02 7.14
C THR A 245 -17.89 -9.37 5.74
N VAL A 246 -16.78 -8.77 5.28
CA VAL A 246 -16.16 -9.10 4.00
C VAL A 246 -15.64 -10.54 3.98
N ILE A 247 -14.90 -10.96 5.02
CA ILE A 247 -14.37 -12.33 5.13
C ILE A 247 -15.51 -13.35 5.14
N THR A 248 -16.49 -13.14 6.02
CA THR A 248 -17.65 -14.03 6.15
C THR A 248 -18.49 -14.02 4.87
N GLY A 249 -18.64 -12.87 4.22
CA GLY A 249 -19.33 -12.74 2.94
C GLY A 249 -18.67 -13.55 1.83
N PHE A 250 -17.34 -13.57 1.76
CA PHE A 250 -16.59 -14.37 0.79
C PHE A 250 -16.77 -15.86 1.06
N ILE A 251 -16.66 -16.28 2.33
CA ILE A 251 -16.89 -17.67 2.75
C ILE A 251 -18.32 -18.11 2.41
N ILE A 252 -19.34 -17.33 2.78
CA ILE A 252 -20.75 -17.62 2.48
C ILE A 252 -20.96 -17.71 0.97
N ALA A 253 -20.38 -16.81 0.17
CA ALA A 253 -20.48 -16.88 -1.28
C ALA A 253 -19.83 -18.14 -1.86
N GLY A 254 -18.69 -18.56 -1.30
CA GLY A 254 -18.05 -19.83 -1.62
C GLY A 254 -18.96 -21.03 -1.31
N VAL A 255 -19.51 -21.09 -0.09
CA VAL A 255 -20.45 -22.16 0.30
C VAL A 255 -21.68 -22.18 -0.63
N ARG A 256 -22.26 -21.03 -0.96
CA ARG A 256 -23.40 -20.91 -1.89
C ARG A 256 -23.08 -21.40 -3.30
N LYS A 257 -21.83 -21.24 -3.75
CA LYS A 257 -21.33 -21.77 -5.02
C LYS A 257 -20.87 -23.23 -4.96
N ARG A 258 -21.03 -23.88 -3.79
CA ARG A 258 -20.62 -25.27 -3.53
C ARG A 258 -19.13 -25.52 -3.84
N ILE A 259 -18.27 -24.54 -3.60
CA ILE A 259 -16.81 -24.73 -3.67
C ILE A 259 -16.30 -25.24 -2.32
N ASN A 260 -15.26 -26.07 -2.33
CA ASN A 260 -14.55 -26.42 -1.09
C ASN A 260 -13.77 -25.18 -0.61
N VAL A 261 -14.32 -24.50 0.40
CA VAL A 261 -13.79 -23.25 0.93
C VAL A 261 -12.40 -23.46 1.56
N TYR A 262 -12.20 -24.57 2.28
CA TYR A 262 -10.93 -24.86 2.93
C TYR A 262 -9.83 -25.12 1.90
N ASP A 263 -10.07 -26.02 0.93
CA ASP A 263 -9.06 -26.32 -0.09
C ASP A 263 -8.73 -25.08 -0.94
N THR A 264 -9.75 -24.28 -1.27
CA THR A 264 -9.57 -23.02 -2.00
C THR A 264 -8.78 -22.00 -1.21
N PHE A 265 -9.03 -21.90 0.11
CA PHE A 265 -8.24 -21.07 1.01
C PHE A 265 -6.78 -21.51 1.03
N ILE A 266 -6.51 -22.81 1.20
CA ILE A 266 -5.15 -23.37 1.25
C ILE A 266 -4.42 -23.13 -0.08
N GLU A 267 -5.09 -23.24 -1.22
CA GLU A 267 -4.51 -22.92 -2.51
C GLU A 267 -4.09 -21.44 -2.60
N GLY A 268 -4.98 -20.51 -2.24
CA GLY A 268 -4.62 -19.09 -2.20
C GLY A 268 -3.55 -18.74 -1.16
N ALA A 269 -3.53 -19.46 -0.03
CA ALA A 269 -2.51 -19.28 0.99
C ALA A 269 -1.12 -19.71 0.50
N LYS A 270 -1.03 -20.79 -0.30
CA LYS A 270 0.22 -21.21 -0.95
C LYS A 270 0.75 -20.17 -1.94
N ASP A 271 -0.15 -19.53 -2.70
CA ASP A 271 0.20 -18.43 -3.60
C ASP A 271 0.86 -17.30 -2.77
N GLY A 272 0.24 -16.90 -1.65
CA GLY A 272 0.78 -15.87 -0.77
C GLY A 272 2.09 -16.20 -0.07
N PHE A 273 2.27 -17.46 0.33
CA PHE A 273 3.54 -17.94 0.87
C PHE A 273 4.67 -17.81 -0.16
N SER A 274 4.43 -18.24 -1.40
CA SER A 274 5.41 -18.14 -2.50
C SER A 274 5.79 -16.68 -2.78
N THR A 275 4.80 -15.79 -2.81
CA THR A 275 5.03 -14.35 -2.98
C THR A 275 5.90 -13.77 -1.86
N ALA A 276 5.64 -14.12 -0.59
CA ALA A 276 6.49 -13.66 0.52
C ALA A 276 7.94 -14.08 0.36
N VAL A 277 8.19 -15.35 0.02
CA VAL A 277 9.55 -15.88 -0.17
C VAL A 277 10.28 -15.15 -1.29
N ARG A 278 9.58 -14.79 -2.38
CA ARG A 278 10.16 -14.01 -3.49
C ARG A 278 10.54 -12.59 -3.11
N ILE A 279 9.89 -11.99 -2.11
CA ILE A 279 10.12 -10.60 -1.68
C ILE A 279 11.34 -10.48 -0.76
N ILE A 280 11.65 -11.52 0.03
CA ILE A 280 12.74 -11.52 1.01
C ILE A 280 14.05 -10.93 0.46
N PRO A 281 14.59 -11.39 -0.70
CA PRO A 281 15.89 -10.91 -1.17
C PRO A 281 15.90 -9.41 -1.46
N TYR A 282 14.80 -8.87 -1.99
CA TYR A 282 14.68 -7.44 -2.30
C TYR A 282 14.57 -6.59 -1.03
N LEU A 283 13.82 -7.06 -0.02
CA LEU A 283 13.74 -6.38 1.28
C LEU A 283 15.10 -6.35 1.97
N VAL A 284 15.82 -7.48 1.98
CA VAL A 284 17.17 -7.55 2.56
C VAL A 284 18.11 -6.59 1.85
N ALA A 285 18.17 -6.63 0.51
CA ALA A 285 19.09 -5.78 -0.26
C ALA A 285 18.84 -4.28 0.01
N MET A 286 17.57 -3.86 0.03
CA MET A 286 17.21 -2.46 0.23
C MET A 286 17.41 -2.00 1.69
N LEU A 287 16.95 -2.78 2.67
CA LEU A 287 17.09 -2.41 4.08
C LEU A 287 18.55 -2.35 4.53
N VAL A 288 19.38 -3.27 4.03
CA VAL A 288 20.83 -3.22 4.29
C VAL A 288 21.44 -1.97 3.66
N GLY A 289 21.15 -1.67 2.39
CA GLY A 289 21.68 -0.48 1.73
C GLY A 289 21.31 0.81 2.47
N VAL A 290 20.04 0.94 2.88
CA VAL A 290 19.56 2.08 3.68
C VAL A 290 20.21 2.10 5.07
N GLY A 291 20.38 0.94 5.72
CA GLY A 291 21.02 0.81 7.03
C GLY A 291 22.45 1.31 7.01
N VAL A 292 23.25 0.86 6.04
CA VAL A 292 24.65 1.28 5.83
C VAL A 292 24.72 2.78 5.53
N PHE A 293 23.85 3.28 4.66
CA PHE A 293 23.77 4.70 4.33
C PHE A 293 23.48 5.57 5.55
N ARG A 294 22.51 5.17 6.38
CA ARG A 294 22.17 5.89 7.60
C ARG A 294 23.29 5.81 8.64
N ALA A 295 23.85 4.62 8.88
CA ALA A 295 24.91 4.39 9.88
C ALA A 295 26.21 5.14 9.56
N SER A 296 26.50 5.38 8.27
CA SER A 296 27.65 6.20 7.88
C SER A 296 27.54 7.68 8.29
N GLY A 297 26.33 8.18 8.56
CA GLY A 297 26.03 9.61 8.76
C GLY A 297 25.76 10.37 7.46
N ALA A 298 25.74 9.69 6.30
CA ALA A 298 25.41 10.33 5.02
C ALA A 298 24.00 10.96 5.02
N MET A 299 23.04 10.30 5.69
CA MET A 299 21.68 10.82 5.85
C MET A 299 21.67 12.13 6.67
N ASP A 300 22.48 12.22 7.73
CA ASP A 300 22.56 13.39 8.59
C ASP A 300 23.17 14.61 7.88
N ILE A 301 24.14 14.37 6.99
CA ILE A 301 24.72 15.42 6.13
C ILE A 301 23.64 16.00 5.20
N ILE A 302 22.83 15.13 4.59
CA ILE A 302 21.76 15.57 3.68
C ILE A 302 20.69 16.34 4.43
N THR A 303 20.22 15.82 5.56
CA THR A 303 19.18 16.51 6.36
C THR A 303 19.70 17.82 6.94
N GLY A 304 20.96 17.88 7.35
CA GLY A 304 21.63 19.11 7.78
C GLY A 304 21.74 20.15 6.65
N ALA A 305 22.09 19.73 5.43
CA ALA A 305 22.15 20.61 4.27
C ALA A 305 20.77 21.18 3.90
N VAL A 306 19.73 20.35 3.94
CA VAL A 306 18.35 20.81 3.72
C VAL A 306 17.93 21.79 4.80
N ARG A 307 18.26 21.52 6.07
CA ARG A 307 17.95 22.42 7.18
C ARG A 307 18.59 23.80 7.00
N MET A 308 19.87 23.86 6.66
CA MET A 308 20.58 25.12 6.38
C MET A 308 20.05 25.88 5.15
N ALA A 309 19.36 25.19 4.22
CA ALA A 309 18.79 25.83 3.03
C ALA A 309 17.37 26.39 3.28
N VAL A 310 16.71 25.93 4.34
CA VAL A 310 15.33 26.32 4.70
C VAL A 310 15.32 27.34 5.85
N GLU A 311 16.31 27.28 6.75
CA GLU A 311 16.59 28.30 7.78
C GLU A 311 17.30 29.54 7.18
#